data_AF-A0A6V7LX43-F1
#
_entry.id   AF-A0A6V7LX43-F1
#
_cell.length_a   1.000
_cell.length_b   1.000
_cell.length_c   1.000
_cell.angle_alpha   90.00
_cell.angle_beta   90.00
_cell.angle_gamma   90.00
#
_symmetry.space_group_name_H-M   'P 1'
#
loop_
_entity.id
_entity.type
_entity.pdbx_description
1 polymer ?
#
loop_
_entity_poly.entity_id
_entity_poly.type
_entity_poly.pdbx_seq_one_letter_code
_entity_poly.pdbx_strand_id
1 'polypeptide(L)'
;GVLFSIEEGTSFFNQSLTWRTFFASMISTFTLNIVLSAYHGHPGDLSYPGLLNLGKFETIPYQVYEIPLFIFMGTIGGLLGALWNYTNYRITCLRLRYITDRKLKIVETLLIAVMSATMGFLMIYYIHDCKPLGQDPTKFPIQMFCNEGEYSAVAALWFQTPESTVRSLFHDPK
;
A
#
# COMPACT_ATOMS: atom_id res chain seq x y z
N GLY A 1 -9.92 -12.83 4.96
CA GLY A 1 -10.64 -12.65 6.23
C GLY A 1 -10.73 -13.94 7.00
N VAL A 2 -11.59 -14.86 6.58
CA VAL A 2 -11.89 -16.10 7.32
C VAL A 2 -10.66 -16.95 7.65
N LEU A 3 -9.80 -17.23 6.66
CA LEU A 3 -8.59 -18.04 6.87
C LEU A 3 -7.64 -17.40 7.90
N PHE A 4 -7.45 -16.09 7.81
CA PHE A 4 -6.65 -15.33 8.78
C PHE A 4 -7.22 -15.44 10.20
N SER A 5 -8.54 -15.38 10.37
CA SER A 5 -9.18 -15.57 11.68
C SER A 5 -9.00 -16.99 12.24
N ILE A 6 -8.89 -17.99 11.37
CA ILE A 6 -8.66 -19.38 11.77
C ILE A 6 -7.19 -19.59 12.16
N GLU A 7 -6.27 -19.07 11.37
CA GLU A 7 -4.81 -19.16 11.58
C GLU A 7 -4.38 -18.53 12.90
N GLU A 8 -4.85 -17.31 13.20
CA GLU A 8 -4.46 -16.57 14.41
C GLU A 8 -5.32 -16.90 15.63
N GLY A 9 -6.59 -17.24 15.42
CA GLY A 9 -7.62 -17.17 16.47
C GLY A 9 -8.18 -18.51 16.93
N THR A 10 -7.88 -19.62 16.26
CA THR A 10 -8.53 -20.91 16.59
C THR A 10 -7.54 -22.05 16.73
N SER A 11 -7.51 -22.67 17.92
CA SER A 11 -6.78 -23.92 18.15
C SER A 11 -7.54 -25.17 17.69
N PHE A 12 -8.87 -25.05 17.49
CA PHE A 12 -9.74 -26.13 17.02
C PHE A 12 -10.65 -25.66 15.89
N PHE A 13 -10.84 -26.51 14.88
CA PHE A 13 -11.69 -26.19 13.74
C PHE A 13 -13.17 -26.42 14.08
N ASN A 14 -13.94 -25.34 14.12
CA ASN A 14 -15.38 -25.39 14.36
C ASN A 14 -16.15 -25.02 13.08
N GLN A 15 -16.87 -25.99 12.51
CA GLN A 15 -17.61 -25.83 11.25
C GLN A 15 -18.68 -24.73 11.33
N SER A 16 -19.42 -24.65 12.43
CA SER A 16 -20.50 -23.67 12.61
C SER A 16 -19.94 -22.25 12.69
N LEU A 17 -18.83 -22.07 13.40
CA LEU A 17 -18.14 -20.78 13.51
C LEU A 17 -17.54 -20.33 12.18
N THR A 18 -16.94 -21.27 11.43
CA THR A 18 -16.37 -21.01 10.10
C THR A 18 -17.43 -20.52 9.12
N TRP A 19 -18.62 -21.11 9.13
CA TRP A 19 -19.72 -20.61 8.30
C TRP A 19 -20.17 -19.21 8.76
N ARG A 20 -20.37 -18.98 10.06
CA ARG A 20 -20.79 -17.65 10.53
C ARG A 20 -19.80 -16.54 10.15
N THR A 21 -18.50 -16.81 10.26
CA THR A 21 -17.44 -15.86 9.87
C THR A 21 -17.36 -15.65 8.36
N PHE A 22 -17.53 -16.71 7.56
CA PHE A 22 -17.61 -16.60 6.11
C PHE A 22 -18.80 -15.75 5.66
N PHE A 23 -19.99 -16.02 6.20
CA PHE A 23 -21.19 -15.22 5.92
C PHE A 23 -21.02 -13.75 6.30
N ALA A 24 -20.46 -13.47 7.48
CA ALA A 24 -20.17 -12.10 7.90
C ALA A 24 -19.18 -11.39 6.95
N SER A 25 -18.14 -12.09 6.49
CA SER A 25 -17.17 -11.53 5.54
C SER A 25 -17.78 -11.20 4.17
N MET A 26 -18.72 -12.03 3.69
CA MET A 26 -19.46 -11.76 2.45
C MET A 26 -20.38 -10.55 2.60
N ILE A 27 -21.14 -10.47 3.70
CA ILE A 27 -22.00 -9.31 3.98
C ILE A 27 -21.17 -8.03 4.04
N SER A 28 -20.06 -8.03 4.79
CA SER A 28 -19.20 -6.86 4.93
C SER A 28 -18.63 -6.38 3.59
N THR A 29 -18.25 -7.32 2.72
CA THR A 29 -17.72 -6.99 1.39
C THR A 29 -18.83 -6.41 0.51
N PHE A 30 -20.01 -7.02 0.54
CA PHE A 30 -21.17 -6.58 -0.24
C PHE A 30 -21.69 -5.20 0.19
N THR A 31 -21.79 -4.95 1.51
CA THR A 31 -22.23 -3.65 2.03
C THR A 31 -21.25 -2.54 1.65
N LEU A 32 -19.94 -2.79 1.76
CA LEU A 32 -18.92 -1.82 1.34
C LEU A 32 -19.02 -1.51 -0.15
N ASN A 33 -19.18 -2.54 -1.00
CA ASN A 33 -19.36 -2.34 -2.43
C ASN A 33 -20.56 -1.45 -2.75
N ILE A 34 -21.73 -1.72 -2.18
CA ILE A 34 -22.95 -0.95 -2.45
C ILE A 34 -22.77 0.51 -2.03
N VAL A 35 -22.26 0.74 -0.82
CA VAL A 35 -22.06 2.11 -0.30
C VAL A 35 -21.06 2.88 -1.16
N LEU A 36 -19.95 2.23 -1.55
CA LEU A 36 -18.91 2.88 -2.34
C LEU A 36 -19.32 3.08 -3.80
N SER A 37 -20.09 2.15 -4.36
CA SER A 37 -20.73 2.25 -5.68
C SER A 37 -21.72 3.42 -5.73
N ALA A 38 -22.54 3.60 -4.69
CA ALA A 38 -23.44 4.73 -4.56
C ALA A 38 -22.68 6.07 -4.40
N TYR A 39 -21.60 6.09 -3.60
CA TYR A 39 -20.76 7.27 -3.41
C TYR A 39 -20.10 7.75 -4.71
N HIS A 40 -19.61 6.83 -5.55
CA HIS A 40 -19.00 7.17 -6.83
C HIS A 40 -20.03 7.43 -7.95
N GLY A 41 -21.34 7.39 -7.66
CA GLY A 41 -22.38 7.72 -8.64
C GLY A 41 -22.68 6.62 -9.67
N HIS A 42 -22.24 5.39 -9.44
CA HIS A 42 -22.48 4.24 -10.32
C HIS A 42 -23.24 3.13 -9.58
N PRO A 43 -24.51 3.36 -9.19
CA PRO A 43 -25.28 2.40 -8.41
C PRO A 43 -25.45 1.08 -9.18
N GLY A 44 -24.91 -0.01 -8.65
CA GLY A 44 -24.96 -1.34 -9.25
C GLY A 44 -23.64 -1.83 -9.84
N ASP A 45 -22.63 -0.96 -9.93
CA ASP A 45 -21.28 -1.38 -10.30
C ASP A 45 -20.54 -1.97 -9.08
N LEU A 46 -20.39 -3.31 -9.06
CA LEU A 46 -19.71 -4.08 -8.00
C LEU A 46 -18.18 -4.11 -8.20
N SER A 47 -17.62 -3.12 -8.88
CA SER A 47 -16.18 -3.02 -9.18
C SER A 47 -15.32 -2.54 -8.01
N TYR A 48 -15.88 -2.37 -6.80
CA TYR A 48 -15.19 -1.82 -5.62
C TYR A 48 -15.10 -2.83 -4.46
N PRO A 49 -14.43 -3.99 -4.64
CA PRO A 49 -14.45 -5.09 -3.69
C PRO A 49 -13.81 -4.77 -2.33
N GLY A 50 -13.06 -3.69 -2.21
CA GLY A 50 -12.42 -3.27 -0.97
C GLY A 50 -11.84 -1.86 -1.07
N LEU A 51 -11.24 -1.41 0.04
CA LEU A 51 -10.57 -0.10 0.16
C LEU A 51 -9.36 0.02 -0.77
N LEU A 52 -8.60 -1.07 -0.94
CA LEU A 52 -7.48 -1.15 -1.87
C LEU A 52 -7.88 -2.01 -3.06
N ASN A 53 -8.05 -1.37 -4.21
CA ASN A 53 -8.33 -2.05 -5.47
C ASN A 53 -7.11 -1.98 -6.37
N LEU A 54 -6.41 -3.11 -6.49
CA LEU A 54 -5.20 -3.25 -7.33
C LEU A 54 -5.50 -3.22 -8.83
N GLY A 55 -6.77 -3.13 -9.24
CA GLY A 55 -7.16 -3.15 -10.65
C GLY A 55 -7.26 -4.57 -11.20
N LYS A 56 -7.52 -4.66 -12.51
CA LYS A 56 -7.59 -5.93 -13.24
C LYS A 56 -6.22 -6.22 -13.81
N PHE A 57 -5.61 -7.32 -13.37
CA PHE A 57 -4.45 -7.86 -14.04
C PHE A 57 -4.95 -8.59 -15.28
N GLU A 58 -4.59 -8.12 -16.48
CA GLU A 58 -4.73 -8.95 -17.67
C GLU A 58 -3.86 -10.20 -17.48
N THR A 59 -4.21 -11.30 -18.15
CA THR A 59 -3.47 -12.56 -18.03
C THR A 59 -2.03 -12.36 -18.50
N ILE A 60 -1.11 -12.13 -17.57
CA ILE A 60 0.33 -12.13 -17.80
C ILE A 60 0.76 -13.60 -17.62
N PRO A 61 0.97 -14.36 -18.70
CA PRO A 61 1.32 -15.77 -18.57
C PRO A 61 2.74 -15.88 -17.99
N TYR A 62 2.88 -16.59 -16.87
CA TYR A 62 4.19 -16.93 -16.33
C TYR A 62 4.66 -18.29 -16.88
N GLN A 63 5.96 -18.45 -16.98
CA GLN A 63 6.59 -19.68 -17.46
C GLN A 63 7.24 -20.44 -16.30
N VAL A 64 7.36 -21.76 -16.41
CA VAL A 64 7.90 -22.61 -15.33
C VAL A 64 9.34 -22.23 -14.96
N TYR A 65 10.13 -21.72 -15.90
CA TYR A 65 11.51 -21.28 -15.63
C TYR A 65 11.60 -19.99 -14.79
N GLU A 66 10.49 -19.26 -14.59
CA GLU A 66 10.43 -18.04 -13.76
C GLU A 66 10.19 -18.36 -12.28
N ILE A 67 9.77 -19.60 -11.95
CA ILE A 67 9.48 -20.04 -10.58
C ILE A 67 10.70 -19.87 -9.65
N PRO A 68 11.94 -20.26 -10.04
CA PRO A 68 13.12 -20.01 -9.21
C PRO A 68 13.36 -18.52 -8.91
N LEU A 69 13.02 -17.63 -9.85
CA LEU A 69 13.14 -16.18 -9.65
C LEU A 69 12.11 -15.68 -8.63
N PHE A 70 10.88 -16.21 -8.65
CA PHE A 70 9.87 -15.91 -7.62
C PHE A 70 10.29 -16.41 -6.24
N ILE A 71 10.89 -17.60 -6.14
CA ILE A 71 11.44 -18.11 -4.87
C ILE A 71 12.53 -17.17 -4.36
N PHE A 72 13.46 -16.76 -5.23
CA PHE A 72 14.53 -15.83 -4.87
C PHE A 72 13.98 -14.49 -4.35
N MET A 73 13.02 -13.88 -5.05
CA MET A 73 12.35 -12.66 -4.58
C MET A 73 11.64 -12.87 -3.23
N GLY A 74 11.00 -14.03 -3.03
CA GLY A 74 10.40 -14.41 -1.76
C GLY A 74 11.43 -14.49 -0.61
N THR A 75 12.62 -15.06 -0.87
CA THR A 75 13.69 -15.13 0.14
C THR A 75 14.23 -13.75 0.50
N ILE A 76 14.41 -12.85 -0.47
CA ILE A 76 14.81 -11.46 -0.23
C ILE A 76 13.73 -10.74 0.59
N GLY A 77 12.46 -10.89 0.21
CA GLY A 77 11.33 -10.31 0.94
C GLY A 77 11.27 -10.79 2.40
N GLY A 78 11.49 -12.10 2.64
CA GLY A 78 11.55 -12.67 3.99
C GLY A 78 12.71 -12.12 4.82
N LEU A 79 13.91 -11.99 4.24
CA LEU A 79 15.08 -11.42 4.91
C LEU A 79 14.88 -9.93 5.24
N LEU A 80 14.39 -9.14 4.29
CA LEU A 80 14.07 -7.72 4.51
C LEU A 80 12.97 -7.55 5.57
N GLY A 81 11.95 -8.41 5.57
CA GLY A 81 10.91 -8.44 6.60
C GLY A 81 11.46 -8.75 7.99
N ALA A 82 12.36 -9.74 8.11
CA ALA A 82 13.01 -10.06 9.37
C ALA A 82 13.90 -8.90 9.88
N LEU A 83 14.65 -8.25 8.98
CA LEU A 83 15.45 -7.08 9.29
C LEU A 83 14.58 -5.90 9.77
N TRP A 84 13.45 -5.67 9.11
CA TRP A 84 12.48 -4.65 9.50
C TRP A 84 11.90 -4.92 10.90
N ASN A 85 11.55 -6.17 11.19
CA ASN A 85 11.03 -6.57 12.51
C ASN A 85 12.08 -6.38 13.61
N TYR A 86 13.33 -6.78 13.36
CA TYR A 86 14.43 -6.58 14.31
C TYR A 86 14.67 -5.09 14.59
N THR A 87 14.65 -4.26 13.54
CA THR A 87 14.84 -2.81 13.65
C THR A 87 13.70 -2.18 14.46
N ASN A 88 12.44 -2.52 14.15
CA ASN A 88 11.28 -2.02 14.89
C ASN A 88 11.27 -2.46 16.35
N TYR A 89 11.70 -3.70 16.63
CA TYR A 89 11.85 -4.18 18.00
C TYR A 89 12.85 -3.31 18.77
N ARG A 90 14.03 -3.04 18.20
CA ARG A 90 15.04 -2.17 18.81
C ARG A 90 14.53 -0.75 19.03
N ILE A 91 13.88 -0.15 18.03
CA ILE A 91 13.27 1.19 18.14
C ILE A 91 12.22 1.21 19.26
N THR A 92 11.38 0.18 19.33
CA THR A 92 10.33 0.08 20.36
C THR A 92 10.92 -0.04 21.77
N CYS A 93 11.97 -0.84 21.96
CA CYS A 93 12.70 -0.91 23.23
C CYS A 93 13.32 0.45 23.62
N LEU A 94 13.87 1.19 22.65
CA LEU A 94 14.39 2.54 22.88
C LEU A 94 13.27 3.52 23.29
N ARG A 95 12.13 3.49 22.59
CA ARG A 95 10.95 4.30 22.92
C ARG A 95 10.42 4.01 24.33
N LEU A 96 10.35 2.73 24.71
CA LEU A 96 9.94 2.30 26.05
C LEU A 96 10.89 2.78 27.15
N ARG A 97 12.20 2.86 26.87
CA ARG A 97 13.21 3.28 27.84
C ARG A 97 13.36 4.80 27.95
N TYR A 98 13.33 5.52 26.83
CA TYR A 98 13.68 6.96 26.77
C TYR A 98 12.50 7.90 26.50
N ILE A 99 11.44 7.44 25.85
CA ILE A 99 10.32 8.28 25.38
C ILE A 99 9.03 7.92 26.14
N THR A 100 9.06 8.09 27.45
CA THR A 100 7.93 7.77 28.34
C THR A 100 6.91 8.91 28.40
N ASP A 101 7.38 10.16 28.45
CA ASP A 101 6.54 11.34 28.64
C ASP A 101 5.70 11.69 27.40
N ARG A 102 4.46 12.15 27.65
CA ARG A 102 3.50 12.55 26.60
C ARG A 102 4.03 13.67 25.71
N LYS A 103 4.76 14.65 26.28
CA LYS A 103 5.33 15.77 25.52
C LYS A 103 6.43 15.28 24.55
N LEU A 104 7.30 14.38 25.00
CA LEU A 104 8.35 13.79 24.18
C LEU A 104 7.78 12.98 23.01
N LYS A 105 6.70 12.23 23.23
CA LYS A 105 6.00 11.50 22.16
C LYS A 105 5.47 12.43 21.07
N ILE A 106 4.87 13.57 21.45
CA ILE A 106 4.36 14.55 20.48
C ILE A 106 5.51 15.18 19.68
N VAL A 107 6.60 15.55 20.36
CA VAL A 107 7.80 16.12 19.70
C VAL A 107 8.42 15.10 18.75
N GLU A 108 8.53 13.83 19.15
CA GLU A 108 9.03 12.75 18.30
C GLU A 108 8.18 12.61 17.04
N THR A 109 6.85 12.54 17.17
CA THR A 109 5.95 12.41 16.01
C THR A 109 6.04 13.61 15.07
N LEU A 110 6.18 14.83 15.63
CA LEU A 110 6.33 16.05 14.84
C LEU A 110 7.67 16.04 14.08
N LEU A 111 8.76 15.65 14.75
CA LEU A 111 10.07 15.53 14.12
C LEU A 111 10.04 14.49 12.99
N ILE A 112 9.41 13.33 13.20
CA ILE A 112 9.27 12.30 12.15
C ILE A 112 8.49 12.82 10.96
N ALA A 113 7.39 13.55 11.18
CA ALA A 113 6.60 14.15 10.10
C ALA A 113 7.38 15.22 9.30
N VAL A 114 8.17 16.05 9.98
CA VAL A 114 9.04 17.02 9.31
C VAL A 114 10.16 16.33 8.55
N MET A 115 10.78 15.30 9.11
CA MET A 115 11.82 14.52 8.44
C MET A 115 11.30 13.77 7.21
N SER A 116 10.10 13.18 7.28
CA SER A 116 9.52 12.50 6.12
C SER A 116 9.15 13.48 5.00
N ALA A 117 8.55 14.62 5.33
CA ALA A 117 8.23 15.66 4.36
C ALA A 117 9.49 16.25 3.70
N THR A 118 10.50 16.59 4.49
CA THR A 118 11.78 17.10 3.98
C THR A 118 12.48 16.08 3.08
N MET A 119 12.50 14.79 3.46
CA MET A 119 13.04 13.73 2.61
C MET A 119 12.30 13.66 1.27
N GLY A 120 10.97 13.75 1.26
CA GLY A 120 10.17 13.77 0.04
C GLY A 120 10.52 14.94 -0.87
N PHE A 121 10.61 16.16 -0.32
CA PHE A 121 11.00 17.35 -1.08
C PHE A 121 12.45 17.26 -1.60
N LEU A 122 13.38 16.73 -0.80
CA LEU A 122 14.76 16.54 -1.24
C LEU A 122 14.85 15.53 -2.40
N MET A 123 14.09 14.43 -2.33
CA MET A 123 14.02 13.47 -3.44
C MET A 123 13.51 14.12 -4.72
N ILE A 124 12.47 14.96 -4.64
CA ILE A 124 11.94 15.68 -5.80
C ILE A 124 12.97 16.67 -6.39
N TYR A 125 13.78 17.30 -5.54
CA TYR A 125 14.79 18.25 -5.98
C TYR A 125 16.01 17.58 -6.63
N TYR A 126 16.48 16.45 -6.07
CA TYR A 126 17.69 15.77 -6.55
C TYR A 126 17.44 14.77 -7.69
N ILE A 127 16.26 14.16 -7.77
CA ILE A 127 15.93 13.16 -8.79
C ILE A 127 15.14 13.82 -9.92
N HIS A 128 15.81 14.08 -11.04
CA HIS A 128 15.22 14.61 -12.26
C HIS A 128 14.66 13.49 -13.13
N ASP A 129 13.44 13.03 -12.81
CA ASP A 129 12.69 12.06 -13.62
C ASP A 129 11.40 12.72 -14.13
N CYS A 130 11.50 13.36 -15.29
CA CYS A 130 10.43 14.10 -15.93
C CYS A 130 9.79 13.26 -17.05
N LYS A 131 8.47 13.08 -16.99
CA LYS A 131 7.69 12.34 -17.98
C LYS A 131 6.69 13.26 -18.70
N PRO A 132 6.35 12.98 -19.97
CA PRO A 132 5.39 13.79 -20.73
C PRO A 132 3.96 13.59 -20.20
N LEU A 133 3.20 14.68 -20.11
CA LEU A 133 1.79 14.65 -19.72
C LEU A 133 0.94 13.83 -20.71
N GLY A 134 0.14 12.88 -20.19
CA GLY A 134 -0.93 12.21 -20.93
C GLY A 134 -0.74 10.71 -21.24
N GLN A 135 0.42 10.11 -20.92
CA GLN A 135 0.64 8.67 -21.10
C GLN A 135 0.31 7.83 -19.85
N ASP A 136 0.56 8.34 -18.65
CA ASP A 136 0.40 7.58 -17.40
C ASP A 136 -0.95 7.87 -16.71
N PRO A 137 -1.55 6.89 -16.00
CA PRO A 137 -2.85 7.01 -15.32
C PRO A 137 -2.78 7.84 -14.02
N THR A 138 -1.92 8.84 -13.94
CA THR A 138 -1.77 9.67 -12.75
C THR A 138 -2.90 10.70 -12.67
N LYS A 139 -3.77 10.60 -11.67
CA LYS A 139 -4.93 11.51 -11.49
C LYS A 139 -4.55 12.98 -11.23
N PHE A 140 -3.38 13.22 -10.64
CA PHE A 140 -2.90 14.56 -10.28
C PHE A 140 -1.43 14.71 -10.70
N PRO A 141 -1.16 15.10 -11.96
CA PRO A 141 0.20 15.34 -12.42
C PRO A 141 0.74 16.63 -11.77
N ILE A 142 1.92 16.54 -11.16
CA ILE A 142 2.56 17.66 -10.48
C ILE A 142 3.81 18.05 -11.27
N GLN A 143 3.77 19.27 -11.82
CA GLN A 143 4.92 19.86 -12.49
C GLN A 143 5.77 20.59 -11.45
N MET A 144 6.91 19.98 -11.09
CA MET A 144 7.93 20.57 -10.22
C MET A 144 9.29 20.31 -10.85
N PHE A 145 10.09 21.36 -11.07
CA PHE A 145 11.46 21.27 -11.61
C PHE A 145 11.58 20.53 -12.96
N CYS A 146 10.54 20.56 -13.80
CA CYS A 146 10.50 19.99 -15.16
C CYS A 146 10.08 21.06 -16.18
N ASN A 147 10.29 20.77 -17.47
CA ASN A 147 9.92 21.68 -18.56
C ASN A 147 8.39 21.79 -18.72
N GLU A 148 7.93 22.77 -19.50
CA GLU A 148 6.51 22.90 -19.84
C GLU A 148 6.01 21.67 -20.60
N GLY A 149 4.91 21.07 -20.14
CA GLY A 149 4.36 19.84 -20.71
C GLY A 149 4.91 18.53 -20.13
N GLU A 150 5.76 18.61 -19.11
CA GLU A 150 6.27 17.46 -18.35
C GLU A 150 5.82 17.50 -16.89
N TYR A 151 5.76 16.34 -16.23
CA TYR A 151 5.55 16.20 -14.79
C TYR A 151 6.65 15.38 -14.15
N SER A 152 6.87 15.57 -12.84
CA SER A 152 7.87 14.80 -12.09
C SER A 152 7.26 13.48 -11.59
N ALA A 153 7.84 12.35 -12.00
CA ALA A 153 7.39 11.03 -11.55
C ALA A 153 7.58 10.86 -10.02
N VAL A 154 8.68 11.38 -9.49
CA VAL A 154 8.97 11.33 -8.04
C VAL A 154 7.98 12.17 -7.24
N ALA A 155 7.60 13.36 -7.75
CA ALA A 155 6.55 14.15 -7.10
C ALA A 155 5.20 13.40 -7.13
N ALA A 156 4.86 12.75 -8.25
CA ALA A 156 3.67 11.93 -8.32
C ALA A 156 3.67 10.78 -7.29
N LEU A 157 4.81 10.13 -7.06
CA LEU A 157 4.93 9.06 -6.05
C LEU A 157 4.66 9.54 -4.62
N TRP A 158 5.16 10.72 -4.25
CA TRP A 158 5.05 11.26 -2.88
C TRP A 158 3.70 11.91 -2.58
N PHE A 159 3.07 12.55 -3.58
CA PHE A 159 1.82 13.30 -3.39
C PHE A 159 0.56 12.48 -3.70
N GLN A 160 0.70 11.27 -4.26
CA GLN A 160 -0.41 10.34 -4.40
C GLN A 160 -0.65 9.55 -3.10
N THR A 161 -1.87 9.01 -2.96
CA THR A 161 -2.16 8.07 -1.88
C THR A 161 -1.39 6.76 -2.15
N PRO A 162 -0.89 6.08 -1.09
CA PRO A 162 -0.07 4.89 -1.27
C PRO A 162 -0.80 3.78 -2.05
N GLU A 163 -2.13 3.70 -1.95
CA GLU A 163 -2.92 2.72 -2.70
C GLU A 163 -2.91 3.01 -4.21
N SER A 164 -3.00 4.29 -4.59
CA SER A 164 -2.91 4.73 -5.98
C SER A 164 -1.50 4.54 -6.53
N THR A 165 -0.48 4.79 -5.71
CA THR A 165 0.93 4.59 -6.08
C THR A 165 1.22 3.12 -6.38
N VAL A 166 0.78 2.20 -5.51
CA VAL A 166 0.93 0.75 -5.72
C VAL A 166 0.16 0.30 -6.96
N ARG A 167 -1.05 0.81 -7.18
CA ARG A 167 -1.83 0.50 -8.39
C ARG A 167 -1.11 0.98 -9.65
N SER A 168 -0.56 2.20 -9.66
CA SER A 168 0.17 2.73 -10.81
C SER A 168 1.42 1.89 -11.08
N LEU A 169 2.17 1.50 -10.05
CA LEU A 169 3.34 0.62 -10.18
C LEU A 169 3.03 -0.73 -10.86
N PHE A 170 1.83 -1.27 -10.68
CA PHE A 170 1.42 -2.53 -11.31
C PHE A 170 0.89 -2.36 -12.75
N HIS A 171 0.38 -1.18 -13.11
CA HIS A 171 -0.33 -0.94 -14.37
C HIS A 171 0.34 0.09 -15.29
N ASP A 172 1.48 0.65 -14.89
CA ASP A 172 2.22 1.61 -15.70
C ASP A 172 2.73 0.94 -16.99
N PRO A 173 2.55 1.59 -18.14
CA PRO A 173 3.11 1.11 -19.40
C PRO A 173 4.65 1.14 -19.35
N LYS A 174 5.27 0.15 -19.98
CA LYS A 174 6.74 0.06 -20.10
C LYS A 174 7.31 1.10 -21.04
#